data_AF-A0A2G2VNF7-F1
#
_entry.id   AF-A0A2G2VNF7-F1
#
_cell.length_a   1.000
_cell.length_b   1.000
_cell.length_c   1.000
_cell.angle_alpha   90.00
_cell.angle_beta   90.00
_cell.angle_gamma   90.00
#
_symmetry.space_group_name_H-M   'P 1'
#
loop_
_entity.id
_entity.type
_entity.pdbx_description
1 polymer ?
#
loop_
_entity_poly.entity_id
_entity_poly.type
_entity_poly.pdbx_seq_one_letter_code
_entity_poly.pdbx_strand_id
1 'polypeptide(L)'
;MSSSDRIELLVDPGTWDPMDEDMVSLDAIEFHSEEDPYKDRIDSYQRKTGLIEDVQTGIGQINGILVAIGVMDFQFMGQGYENPRDATRRIVCANCYLANKTMEIEVPQAVHPNTVFEAVVRIPYDMQLKQVLANGGNRGRGQIYPDGSKSNNMVYNATATGIVRKIIRKEKGGYEITITDASEGRQVVDIIPPRQELLVSEAESIKFDQPLTSNPNVGGFGQGDTEIVLQDPLRVQGLFSFVGSIILAQIFLVLKKKQFEKVQLDEMNF
;
A
#
# COMPACT_ATOMS: atom_id res chain seq x y z
N MET A 1 -11.65 -13.90 -1.03
CA MET A 1 -12.67 -12.87 -1.26
C MET A 1 -12.34 -12.25 -2.60
N SER A 2 -13.12 -12.60 -3.62
CA SER A 2 -12.98 -12.06 -4.97
C SER A 2 -13.27 -10.55 -4.98
N SER A 3 -13.00 -9.89 -6.11
CA SER A 3 -13.50 -8.54 -6.35
C SER A 3 -15.03 -8.47 -6.32
N SER A 4 -15.73 -9.47 -6.87
CA SER A 4 -17.19 -9.57 -6.84
C SER A 4 -17.76 -9.69 -5.42
N ASP A 5 -17.14 -10.51 -4.56
CA ASP A 5 -17.56 -10.65 -3.15
C ASP A 5 -17.47 -9.30 -2.41
N ARG A 6 -16.45 -8.49 -2.75
CA ARG A 6 -16.26 -7.16 -2.15
C ARG A 6 -17.28 -6.16 -2.67
N ILE A 7 -17.63 -6.24 -3.94
CA ILE A 7 -18.70 -5.42 -4.54
C ILE A 7 -20.02 -5.75 -3.83
N GLU A 8 -20.38 -7.04 -3.71
CA GLU A 8 -21.63 -7.46 -3.03
C GLU A 8 -21.68 -7.08 -1.54
N LEU A 9 -20.53 -7.02 -0.86
CA LEU A 9 -20.47 -6.61 0.55
C LEU A 9 -20.62 -5.10 0.74
N LEU A 10 -20.11 -4.30 -0.20
CA LEU A 10 -20.04 -2.85 -0.10
C LEU A 10 -21.26 -2.15 -0.71
N VAL A 11 -21.76 -2.67 -1.83
CA VAL A 11 -22.81 -2.07 -2.66
C VAL A 11 -24.17 -2.66 -2.32
N ASP A 12 -25.19 -1.81 -2.31
CA ASP A 12 -26.58 -2.18 -2.04
C ASP A 12 -27.05 -3.24 -3.08
N PRO A 13 -27.73 -4.32 -2.65
CA PRO A 13 -28.11 -5.41 -3.54
C PRO A 13 -28.91 -4.95 -4.77
N GLY A 14 -28.48 -5.39 -5.96
CA GLY A 14 -29.15 -5.10 -7.23
C GLY A 14 -28.89 -3.70 -7.80
N THR A 15 -27.95 -2.94 -7.23
CA THR A 15 -27.61 -1.59 -7.71
C THR A 15 -26.30 -1.53 -8.50
N TRP A 16 -25.54 -2.64 -8.56
CA TRP A 16 -24.28 -2.72 -9.28
C TRP A 16 -24.49 -2.68 -10.80
N ASP A 17 -23.80 -1.74 -11.46
CA ASP A 17 -23.75 -1.56 -12.89
C ASP A 17 -22.27 -1.49 -13.33
N PRO A 18 -21.70 -2.58 -13.87
CA PRO A 18 -20.29 -2.63 -14.25
C PRO A 18 -19.97 -1.66 -15.39
N MET A 19 -18.74 -1.15 -15.39
CA MET A 19 -18.19 -0.24 -16.39
C MET A 19 -16.90 -0.83 -16.95
N ASP A 20 -16.59 -0.46 -18.21
CA ASP A 20 -15.34 -0.82 -18.88
C ASP A 20 -15.07 -2.34 -18.95
N GLU A 21 -16.13 -3.14 -19.11
CA GLU A 21 -16.10 -4.60 -19.24
C GLU A 21 -15.38 -5.12 -20.49
N ASP A 22 -14.81 -4.24 -21.32
CA ASP A 22 -13.99 -4.58 -22.49
C ASP A 22 -12.50 -4.17 -22.31
N MET A 23 -12.12 -3.66 -21.13
CA MET A 23 -10.76 -3.20 -20.85
C MET A 23 -9.78 -4.38 -20.71
N VAL A 24 -8.68 -4.34 -21.45
CA VAL A 24 -7.64 -5.38 -21.42
C VAL A 24 -6.23 -4.81 -21.34
N SER A 25 -5.40 -5.44 -20.51
CA SER A 25 -3.97 -5.14 -20.38
C SER A 25 -3.19 -5.45 -21.66
N LEU A 26 -2.36 -4.51 -22.09
CA LEU A 26 -1.41 -4.67 -23.19
C LEU A 26 0.03 -4.72 -22.67
N ASP A 27 0.83 -5.63 -23.22
CA ASP A 27 2.27 -5.71 -22.93
C ASP A 27 3.03 -4.64 -23.73
N ALA A 28 2.95 -3.39 -23.30
CA ALA A 28 3.55 -2.25 -24.00
C ALA A 28 5.09 -2.24 -23.98
N ILE A 29 5.71 -3.00 -23.08
CA ILE A 29 7.17 -3.01 -22.85
C ILE A 29 7.84 -4.33 -23.26
N GLU A 30 7.08 -5.26 -23.87
CA GLU A 30 7.55 -6.58 -24.28
C GLU A 30 8.33 -7.28 -23.15
N PHE A 31 7.69 -7.42 -21.99
CA PHE A 31 8.36 -7.95 -20.82
C PHE A 31 8.69 -9.45 -20.99
N HIS A 32 9.94 -9.73 -21.34
CA HIS A 32 10.48 -11.09 -21.42
C HIS A 32 11.00 -11.54 -20.06
N SER A 33 10.26 -12.43 -19.39
CA SER A 33 10.79 -13.20 -18.26
C SER A 33 11.43 -14.49 -18.77
N GLU A 34 12.44 -15.01 -18.06
CA GLU A 34 13.15 -16.24 -18.45
C GLU A 34 12.29 -17.51 -18.27
N GLU A 35 11.22 -17.45 -17.47
CA GLU A 35 10.37 -18.61 -17.14
C GLU A 35 9.05 -18.64 -17.93
N ASP A 36 8.34 -17.51 -18.03
CA ASP A 36 7.07 -17.39 -18.78
C ASP A 36 6.89 -16.00 -19.44
N PRO A 37 6.45 -15.91 -20.70
CA PRO A 37 6.03 -14.64 -21.31
C PRO A 37 4.91 -13.97 -20.49
N TYR A 38 4.96 -12.64 -20.35
CA TYR A 38 3.94 -11.89 -19.59
C TYR A 38 2.52 -12.13 -20.11
N LYS A 39 2.35 -12.28 -21.43
CA LYS A 39 1.07 -12.61 -22.07
C LYS A 39 0.47 -13.92 -21.56
N ASP A 40 1.28 -14.96 -21.45
CA ASP A 40 0.80 -16.29 -21.02
C ASP A 40 0.33 -16.26 -19.55
N ARG A 41 0.93 -15.37 -18.73
CA ARG A 41 0.48 -15.12 -17.36
C ARG A 41 -0.88 -14.42 -17.33
N ILE A 42 -1.10 -13.40 -18.15
CA ILE A 42 -2.41 -12.73 -18.26
C ILE A 42 -3.49 -13.74 -18.67
N ASP A 43 -3.24 -14.54 -19.71
CA ASP A 43 -4.17 -15.59 -20.17
C ASP A 43 -4.46 -16.63 -19.08
N SER A 44 -3.46 -16.98 -18.26
CA SER A 44 -3.66 -17.87 -17.12
C SER A 44 -4.53 -17.24 -16.03
N TYR A 45 -4.33 -15.94 -15.73
CA TYR A 45 -5.12 -15.25 -14.72
C TYR A 45 -6.56 -15.08 -15.16
N GLN A 46 -6.81 -14.64 -16.39
CA GLN A 46 -8.15 -14.50 -16.95
C GLN A 46 -8.93 -15.82 -16.92
N ARG A 47 -8.29 -16.94 -17.29
CA ARG A 47 -8.91 -18.28 -17.21
C ARG A 47 -9.23 -18.72 -15.78
N LYS A 48 -8.40 -18.33 -14.81
CA LYS A 48 -8.56 -18.72 -13.41
C LYS A 48 -9.67 -17.93 -12.71
N THR A 49 -9.75 -16.63 -12.98
CA THR A 49 -10.67 -15.70 -12.30
C THR A 49 -11.98 -15.52 -13.06
N GLY A 50 -11.98 -15.75 -14.37
CA GLY A 50 -13.09 -15.43 -15.26
C GLY A 50 -13.25 -13.94 -15.57
N LEU A 51 -12.35 -13.08 -15.07
CA LEU A 51 -12.35 -11.65 -15.39
C LEU A 51 -11.38 -11.38 -16.54
N ILE A 52 -11.58 -10.27 -17.23
CA ILE A 52 -10.70 -9.84 -18.32
C ILE A 52 -9.53 -8.96 -17.83
N GLU A 53 -9.66 -8.36 -16.64
CA GLU A 53 -8.68 -7.45 -16.06
C GLU A 53 -8.62 -7.59 -14.53
N ASP A 54 -7.52 -7.13 -13.93
CA ASP A 54 -7.27 -7.15 -12.50
C ASP A 54 -8.09 -6.14 -11.70
N VAL A 55 -8.82 -5.22 -12.35
CA VAL A 55 -9.71 -4.24 -11.72
C VAL A 55 -11.08 -4.30 -12.36
N GLN A 56 -12.12 -4.47 -11.53
CA GLN A 56 -13.49 -4.22 -11.93
C GLN A 56 -13.87 -2.78 -11.58
N THR A 57 -14.48 -2.06 -12.51
CA THR A 57 -15.03 -0.73 -12.24
C THR A 57 -16.54 -0.72 -12.47
N GLY A 58 -17.25 0.18 -11.81
CA GLY A 58 -18.70 0.27 -11.97
C GLY A 58 -19.34 1.30 -11.06
N ILE A 59 -20.65 1.46 -11.24
CA ILE A 59 -21.50 2.33 -10.43
C ILE A 59 -22.36 1.44 -9.52
N GLY A 60 -22.55 1.87 -8.27
CA GLY A 60 -23.42 1.19 -7.31
C GLY A 60 -24.02 2.18 -6.33
N GLN A 61 -24.92 1.73 -5.46
CA GLN A 61 -25.38 2.53 -4.32
C GLN A 61 -24.77 2.00 -3.02
N ILE A 62 -24.42 2.89 -2.10
CA ILE A 62 -24.05 2.52 -0.72
C ILE A 62 -24.99 3.27 0.21
N ASN A 63 -25.88 2.55 0.90
CA ASN A 63 -26.95 3.15 1.72
C ASN A 63 -27.81 4.15 0.92
N GLY A 64 -28.17 3.82 -0.33
CA GLY A 64 -28.96 4.64 -1.23
C GLY A 64 -28.19 5.79 -1.90
N ILE A 65 -26.88 5.89 -1.70
CA ILE A 65 -26.05 6.95 -2.27
C ILE A 65 -25.28 6.39 -3.46
N LEU A 66 -25.49 6.97 -4.64
CA LEU A 66 -24.78 6.60 -5.86
C LEU A 66 -23.28 6.89 -5.75
N VAL A 67 -22.46 5.87 -6.04
CA VAL A 67 -21.00 5.92 -6.02
C VAL A 67 -20.44 5.21 -7.26
N ALA A 68 -19.31 5.69 -7.78
CA ALA A 68 -18.47 4.94 -8.69
C ALA A 68 -17.32 4.31 -7.90
N ILE A 69 -17.03 3.04 -8.14
CA ILE A 69 -16.00 2.27 -7.40
C ILE A 69 -15.18 1.42 -8.36
N GLY A 70 -13.86 1.38 -8.11
CA GLY A 70 -12.93 0.44 -8.71
C GLY A 70 -12.47 -0.56 -7.67
N VAL A 71 -12.66 -1.85 -7.93
CA VAL A 71 -12.31 -2.96 -7.04
C VAL A 71 -11.30 -3.87 -7.74
N MET A 72 -10.05 -3.82 -7.27
CA MET A 72 -8.99 -4.71 -7.76
C MET A 72 -9.20 -6.15 -7.28
N ASP A 73 -9.18 -7.13 -8.18
CA ASP A 73 -9.13 -8.55 -7.89
C ASP A 73 -7.70 -9.01 -7.58
N PHE A 74 -7.46 -9.36 -6.32
CA PHE A 74 -6.12 -9.77 -5.90
C PHE A 74 -5.74 -11.17 -6.42
N GLN A 75 -6.67 -11.95 -6.99
CA GLN A 75 -6.35 -13.22 -7.61
C GLN A 75 -5.56 -13.06 -8.93
N PHE A 76 -5.55 -11.87 -9.54
CA PHE A 76 -4.70 -11.52 -10.70
C PHE A 76 -3.25 -11.23 -10.32
N MET A 77 -3.02 -10.47 -9.25
CA MET A 77 -1.68 -10.04 -8.83
C MET A 77 -1.06 -10.90 -7.72
N GLY A 78 -1.89 -11.56 -6.92
CA GLY A 78 -1.50 -12.28 -5.73
C GLY A 78 -1.10 -13.71 -6.03
N GLN A 79 0.19 -13.95 -6.25
CA GLN A 79 0.79 -15.28 -6.22
C GLN A 79 0.81 -15.89 -4.79
N GLY A 80 -0.32 -15.88 -4.08
CA GLY A 80 -0.46 -16.57 -2.78
C GLY A 80 -1.31 -15.89 -1.71
N TYR A 81 -1.89 -14.71 -1.95
CA TYR A 81 -2.78 -14.06 -0.97
C TYR A 81 -4.20 -13.91 -1.50
N GLU A 82 -5.17 -14.11 -0.61
CA GLU A 82 -6.60 -13.99 -0.93
C GLU A 82 -7.12 -12.55 -0.76
N ASN A 83 -6.50 -11.75 0.12
CA ASN A 83 -6.86 -10.37 0.39
C ASN A 83 -5.59 -9.50 0.42
N PRO A 84 -5.57 -8.30 -0.23
CA PRO A 84 -4.43 -7.39 -0.19
C PRO A 84 -4.11 -6.88 1.22
N ARG A 85 -5.08 -6.89 2.14
CA ARG A 85 -4.94 -6.47 3.53
C ARG A 85 -5.27 -7.64 4.45
N ASP A 86 -4.33 -8.01 5.32
CA ASP A 86 -4.56 -9.06 6.29
C ASP A 86 -5.45 -8.60 7.46
N ALA A 87 -5.82 -9.53 8.36
CA ALA A 87 -6.64 -9.24 9.54
C ALA A 87 -5.98 -8.24 10.52
N THR A 88 -4.66 -8.06 10.44
CA THR A 88 -3.91 -7.07 11.23
C THR A 88 -3.89 -5.69 10.57
N ARG A 89 -4.59 -5.53 9.44
CA ARG A 89 -4.62 -4.35 8.58
C ARG A 89 -3.31 -4.08 7.83
N ARG A 90 -2.37 -5.01 7.78
CA ARG A 90 -1.12 -4.88 7.03
C ARG A 90 -1.36 -5.24 5.56
N ILE A 91 -0.83 -4.43 4.65
CA ILE A 91 -0.86 -4.73 3.21
C ILE A 91 0.20 -5.78 2.85
N VAL A 92 -0.20 -6.80 2.08
CA VAL A 92 0.65 -7.96 1.72
C VAL A 92 1.90 -7.58 0.92
N CYS A 93 1.93 -6.42 0.27
CA CYS A 93 3.12 -5.87 -0.39
C CYS A 93 4.31 -5.79 0.59
N ALA A 94 4.06 -5.54 1.88
CA ALA A 94 5.08 -5.50 2.90
C ALA A 94 5.79 -6.85 3.17
N ASN A 95 5.33 -7.96 2.57
CA ASN A 95 6.00 -9.26 2.66
C ASN A 95 7.17 -9.39 1.67
N CYS A 96 7.12 -8.67 0.54
CA CYS A 96 8.19 -8.64 -0.45
C CYS A 96 8.98 -7.33 -0.44
N TYR A 97 8.33 -6.23 -0.05
CA TYR A 97 8.91 -4.90 0.07
C TYR A 97 9.17 -4.59 1.55
N LEU A 98 10.36 -4.96 2.02
CA LEU A 98 10.70 -4.99 3.44
C LEU A 98 11.14 -3.62 3.98
N ALA A 99 11.56 -2.72 3.11
CA ALA A 99 11.89 -1.36 3.53
C ALA A 99 10.61 -0.54 3.71
N ASN A 100 10.53 0.20 4.81
CA ASN A 100 9.44 1.11 5.09
C ASN A 100 9.76 2.51 4.55
N LYS A 101 8.80 3.13 3.84
CA LYS A 101 8.86 4.54 3.46
C LYS A 101 7.56 5.24 3.84
N THR A 102 7.65 6.53 4.13
CA THR A 102 6.45 7.34 4.38
C THR A 102 5.62 7.44 3.11
N MET A 103 4.31 7.43 3.29
CA MET A 103 3.31 7.69 2.26
C MET A 103 2.25 8.57 2.91
N GLU A 104 1.77 9.56 2.17
CA GLU A 104 0.71 10.46 2.61
C GLU A 104 -0.47 10.32 1.66
N ILE A 105 -1.68 10.32 2.21
CA ILE A 105 -2.92 10.27 1.46
C ILE A 105 -3.73 11.51 1.83
N GLU A 106 -4.01 12.35 0.85
CA GLU A 106 -4.84 13.54 0.99
C GLU A 106 -6.19 13.29 0.32
N VAL A 107 -7.26 13.39 1.10
CA VAL A 107 -8.64 13.35 0.61
C VAL A 107 -9.42 14.50 1.23
N PRO A 108 -10.49 14.99 0.58
CA PRO A 108 -11.40 15.94 1.21
C PRO A 108 -12.01 15.34 2.48
N GLN A 109 -12.21 16.15 3.51
CA GLN A 109 -12.81 15.70 4.78
C GLN A 109 -14.24 15.18 4.59
N ALA A 110 -15.00 15.78 3.67
CA ALA A 110 -16.34 15.36 3.33
C ALA A 110 -16.62 15.57 1.84
N VAL A 111 -17.42 14.68 1.27
CA VAL A 111 -17.88 14.76 -0.12
C VAL A 111 -19.38 14.54 -0.20
N HIS A 112 -20.05 15.26 -1.10
CA HIS A 112 -21.47 15.05 -1.36
C HIS A 112 -21.67 13.80 -2.23
N PRO A 113 -22.84 13.14 -2.11
CA PRO A 113 -23.31 12.15 -3.07
C PRO A 113 -23.09 12.59 -4.52
N ASN A 114 -22.68 11.66 -5.39
CA ASN A 114 -22.51 11.90 -6.82
C ASN A 114 -21.57 13.07 -7.18
N THR A 115 -20.50 13.26 -6.39
CA THR A 115 -19.47 14.28 -6.64
C THR A 115 -18.14 13.60 -6.96
N VAL A 116 -17.50 14.02 -8.06
CA VAL A 116 -16.11 13.62 -8.36
C VAL A 116 -15.16 14.37 -7.42
N PHE A 117 -14.28 13.65 -6.74
CA PHE A 117 -13.24 14.22 -5.90
C PHE A 117 -11.88 13.59 -6.19
N GLU A 118 -10.82 14.30 -5.82
CA GLU A 118 -9.45 13.82 -5.98
C GLU A 118 -8.93 13.20 -4.68
N ALA A 119 -8.37 12.00 -4.77
CA ALA A 119 -7.61 11.36 -3.71
C ALA A 119 -6.14 11.38 -4.11
N VAL A 120 -5.34 12.22 -3.46
CA VAL A 120 -3.93 12.40 -3.81
C VAL A 120 -3.07 11.48 -2.94
N VAL A 121 -2.38 10.55 -3.58
CA VAL A 121 -1.41 9.68 -2.91
C VAL A 121 0.00 10.22 -3.17
N ARG A 122 0.65 10.73 -2.11
CA ARG A 122 2.03 11.19 -2.16
C ARG A 122 2.94 10.10 -1.63
N ILE A 123 3.85 9.66 -2.50
CA ILE A 123 4.96 8.78 -2.12
C ILE A 123 6.21 9.66 -2.27
N PRO A 124 6.80 10.21 -1.20
CA PRO A 124 8.04 10.95 -1.32
C PRO A 124 9.20 10.02 -1.71
N TYR A 125 10.05 10.49 -2.61
CA TYR A 125 11.29 9.80 -2.98
C TYR A 125 12.35 10.81 -3.44
N ASP A 126 13.61 10.42 -3.30
CA ASP A 126 14.72 11.21 -3.78
C ASP A 126 14.90 11.01 -5.29
N MET A 127 14.70 12.07 -6.07
CA MET A 127 14.85 12.05 -7.53
C MET A 127 16.31 12.07 -8.00
N GLN A 128 17.27 12.35 -7.12
CA GLN A 128 18.70 12.32 -7.46
C GLN A 128 19.25 10.89 -7.53
N LEU A 129 18.53 9.91 -6.96
CA LEU A 129 18.90 8.50 -6.98
C LEU A 129 18.22 7.78 -8.16
N LYS A 130 19.02 7.22 -9.08
CA LYS A 130 18.51 6.48 -10.26
C LYS A 130 17.93 5.12 -9.83
N GLN A 131 16.64 4.90 -10.05
CA GLN A 131 15.94 3.66 -9.68
C GLN A 131 15.01 3.16 -10.80
N VAL A 132 14.71 1.86 -10.83
CA VAL A 132 13.72 1.26 -11.74
C VAL A 132 12.33 1.51 -11.17
N LEU A 133 11.47 2.18 -11.95
CA LEU A 133 10.09 2.52 -11.59
C LEU A 133 9.20 1.27 -11.61
N ALA A 134 8.32 1.15 -10.62
CA ALA A 134 7.16 0.27 -10.64
C ALA A 134 5.95 1.10 -10.17
N ASN A 135 4.82 1.01 -10.87
CA ASN A 135 3.60 1.75 -10.54
C ASN A 135 2.81 1.01 -9.45
N GLY A 136 2.36 1.75 -8.44
CA GLY A 136 1.69 1.27 -7.22
C GLY A 136 2.22 2.01 -5.99
N GLY A 137 1.61 1.83 -4.82
CA GLY A 137 2.03 2.44 -3.52
C GLY A 137 3.45 2.09 -3.04
N ASN A 138 4.26 1.46 -3.89
CA ASN A 138 5.63 1.07 -3.67
C ASN A 138 6.54 1.76 -4.70
N ARG A 139 7.71 2.24 -4.25
CA ARG A 139 8.78 2.70 -5.15
C ARG A 139 10.03 1.83 -4.99
N GLY A 140 10.57 1.40 -6.13
CA GLY A 140 11.74 0.52 -6.21
C GLY A 140 11.37 -0.96 -6.32
N ARG A 141 12.38 -1.82 -6.49
CA ARG A 141 12.21 -3.26 -6.67
C ARG A 141 12.06 -3.99 -5.34
N GLY A 142 11.28 -5.07 -5.33
CA GLY A 142 11.09 -5.93 -4.16
C GLY A 142 12.35 -6.69 -3.77
N GLN A 143 12.38 -7.22 -2.55
CA GLN A 143 13.48 -8.00 -2.01
C GLN A 143 13.32 -9.49 -2.27
N ILE A 144 12.08 -9.98 -2.31
CA ILE A 144 11.73 -11.41 -2.37
C ILE A 144 10.84 -11.66 -3.58
N TYR A 145 11.10 -12.76 -4.29
CA TYR A 145 10.26 -13.25 -5.39
C TYR A 145 9.16 -14.19 -4.86
N PRO A 146 8.09 -14.43 -5.63
CA PRO A 146 6.99 -15.29 -5.18
C PRO A 146 7.37 -16.73 -4.84
N ASP A 147 8.43 -17.27 -5.44
CA ASP A 147 9.00 -18.59 -5.13
C ASP A 147 9.75 -18.63 -3.78
N GLY A 148 9.86 -17.49 -3.10
CA GLY A 148 10.60 -17.32 -1.85
C GLY A 148 12.09 -17.01 -2.04
N SER A 149 12.59 -16.99 -3.28
CA SER A 149 13.99 -16.67 -3.55
C SER A 149 14.29 -15.18 -3.34
N LYS A 150 15.53 -14.89 -2.92
CA LYS A 150 15.99 -13.52 -2.68
C LYS A 150 16.39 -12.87 -4.00
N SER A 151 15.94 -11.63 -4.20
CA SER A 151 16.42 -10.78 -5.29
C SER A 151 17.79 -10.16 -4.99
N ASN A 152 18.40 -9.59 -6.01
CA ASN A 152 19.63 -8.79 -5.87
C ASN A 152 19.41 -7.38 -5.26
N ASN A 153 18.22 -7.07 -4.73
CA ASN A 153 17.94 -5.80 -4.04
C ASN A 153 17.81 -5.98 -2.51
N MET A 154 18.62 -6.88 -1.94
CA MET A 154 18.63 -7.26 -0.53
C MET A 154 20.07 -7.46 -0.05
N VAL A 155 20.28 -7.39 1.26
CA VAL A 155 21.56 -7.76 1.91
C VAL A 155 21.73 -9.29 1.89
N TYR A 156 22.95 -9.74 1.57
CA TYR A 156 23.35 -11.15 1.66
C TYR A 156 24.20 -11.35 2.92
N ASN A 157 23.78 -12.28 3.79
CA ASN A 157 24.44 -12.57 5.06
C ASN A 157 25.24 -13.88 4.98
N ALA A 158 26.21 -14.02 5.87
CA ALA A 158 27.05 -15.20 5.99
C ALA A 158 26.28 -16.43 6.47
N THR A 159 26.35 -17.53 5.73
CA THR A 159 25.67 -18.79 6.09
C THR A 159 26.34 -19.53 7.24
N ALA A 160 27.60 -19.21 7.56
CA ALA A 160 28.38 -19.85 8.63
C ALA A 160 29.34 -18.87 9.31
N THR A 161 29.71 -19.19 10.56
CA THR A 161 30.82 -18.52 11.27
C THR A 161 32.14 -19.10 10.78
N GLY A 162 33.12 -18.26 10.48
CA GLY A 162 34.42 -18.75 10.01
C GLY A 162 35.32 -17.66 9.43
N ILE A 163 36.36 -18.09 8.72
CA ILE A 163 37.31 -17.20 8.04
C ILE A 163 37.02 -17.23 6.54
N VAL A 164 36.94 -16.04 5.94
CA VAL A 164 36.82 -15.89 4.48
C VAL A 164 38.12 -16.32 3.82
N ARG A 165 38.11 -17.43 3.07
CA ARG A 165 39.30 -17.95 2.40
C ARG A 165 39.53 -17.34 1.04
N LYS A 166 38.47 -17.15 0.28
CA LYS A 166 38.55 -16.78 -1.13
C LYS A 166 37.28 -16.06 -1.57
N ILE A 167 37.45 -15.00 -2.34
CA ILE A 167 36.38 -14.27 -3.01
C ILE A 167 36.63 -14.29 -4.52
N ILE A 168 35.75 -14.94 -5.28
CA ILE A 168 35.84 -15.02 -6.74
C ILE A 168 34.75 -14.15 -7.36
N ARG A 169 35.13 -13.23 -8.25
CA ARG A 169 34.17 -12.45 -9.04
C ARG A 169 33.74 -13.24 -10.28
N LYS A 170 32.43 -13.44 -10.46
CA LYS A 170 31.86 -14.14 -11.62
C LYS A 170 31.80 -13.22 -12.85
N GLU A 171 31.86 -13.79 -14.05
CA GLU A 171 31.82 -13.05 -15.33
C GLU A 171 30.59 -12.14 -15.46
N LYS A 172 29.43 -12.58 -14.95
CA LYS A 172 28.17 -11.81 -14.96
C LYS A 172 28.07 -10.74 -13.85
N GLY A 173 29.13 -10.52 -13.06
CA GLY A 173 29.24 -9.41 -12.11
C GLY A 173 28.85 -9.68 -10.65
N GLY A 174 28.68 -10.95 -10.25
CA GLY A 174 28.43 -11.39 -8.86
C GLY A 174 29.69 -11.95 -8.17
N TYR A 175 29.53 -12.51 -6.96
CA TYR A 175 30.64 -13.05 -6.17
C TYR A 175 30.38 -14.48 -5.68
N GLU A 176 31.45 -15.21 -5.45
CA GLU A 176 31.45 -16.51 -4.77
C GLU A 176 32.45 -16.44 -3.62
N ILE A 177 31.93 -16.60 -2.40
CA ILE A 177 32.70 -16.43 -1.17
C ILE A 177 32.83 -17.79 -0.49
N THR A 178 34.06 -18.26 -0.32
CA THR A 178 34.35 -19.50 0.41
C THR A 178 34.67 -19.18 1.87
N ILE A 179 33.83 -19.64 2.78
CA ILE A 179 33.97 -19.50 4.24
C ILE A 179 34.42 -20.85 4.79
N THR A 180 35.49 -20.86 5.58
CA THR A 180 35.91 -22.07 6.32
C THR A 180 35.54 -21.93 7.78
N ASP A 181 34.73 -22.87 8.28
CA ASP A 181 34.37 -22.93 9.69
C ASP A 181 35.63 -23.13 10.55
N ALA A 182 35.74 -22.33 11.61
CA ALA A 182 36.86 -22.40 12.56
C ALA A 182 36.84 -23.69 13.42
N SER A 183 35.69 -24.34 13.53
CA SER A 183 35.42 -25.46 14.44
C SER A 183 35.54 -26.83 13.77
N GLU A 184 34.95 -26.98 12.57
CA GLU A 184 34.82 -28.27 11.88
C GLU A 184 35.68 -28.37 10.60
N GLY A 185 36.33 -27.28 10.15
CA GLY A 185 37.08 -27.24 8.89
C GLY A 185 36.21 -27.39 7.63
N ARG A 186 34.89 -27.40 7.78
CA ARG A 186 33.92 -27.47 6.70
C ARG A 186 33.97 -26.18 5.89
N GLN A 187 33.96 -26.30 4.55
CA GLN A 187 33.87 -25.16 3.66
C GLN A 187 32.42 -24.95 3.23
N VAL A 188 31.96 -23.71 3.35
CA VAL A 188 30.66 -23.25 2.88
C VAL A 188 30.89 -22.21 1.79
N VAL A 189 30.11 -22.27 0.72
CA VAL A 189 30.23 -21.37 -0.42
C VAL A 189 28.96 -20.53 -0.53
N ASP A 190 29.11 -19.22 -0.30
CA ASP A 190 28.03 -18.25 -0.42
C ASP A 190 28.09 -17.59 -1.81
N ILE A 191 26.97 -17.61 -2.54
CA ILE A 191 26.85 -17.02 -3.88
C ILE A 191 26.08 -15.71 -3.79
N ILE A 192 26.68 -14.63 -4.28
CA ILE A 192 26.10 -13.28 -4.27
C ILE A 192 25.79 -12.86 -5.71
N PRO A 193 24.56 -12.41 -6.00
CA PRO A 193 24.16 -11.97 -7.33
C PRO A 193 24.86 -10.66 -7.74
N PRO A 194 24.78 -10.27 -9.02
CA PRO A 194 25.44 -9.06 -9.49
C PRO A 194 24.84 -7.76 -8.94
N ARG A 195 25.64 -6.69 -9.01
CA ARG A 195 25.35 -5.32 -8.56
C ARG A 195 25.28 -5.13 -7.03
N GLN A 196 25.99 -5.99 -6.30
CA GLN A 196 26.19 -5.86 -4.86
C GLN A 196 27.57 -5.29 -4.56
N GLU A 197 27.68 -4.48 -3.52
CA GLU A 197 28.94 -4.00 -2.97
C GLU A 197 29.32 -4.86 -1.76
N LEU A 198 30.54 -5.39 -1.75
CA LEU A 198 31.04 -6.24 -0.67
C LEU A 198 31.58 -5.41 0.48
N LEU A 199 31.27 -5.82 1.71
CA LEU A 199 31.80 -5.20 2.94
C LEU A 199 32.97 -5.98 3.54
N VAL A 200 33.13 -7.26 3.15
CA VAL A 200 34.12 -8.18 3.72
C VAL A 200 35.33 -8.36 2.81
N SER A 201 36.48 -8.66 3.41
CA SER A 201 37.73 -8.95 2.71
C SER A 201 38.21 -10.39 2.93
N GLU A 202 39.12 -10.86 2.08
CA GLU A 202 39.78 -12.15 2.30
C GLU A 202 40.57 -12.15 3.62
N ALA A 203 40.64 -13.31 4.27
CA ALA A 203 41.23 -13.54 5.60
C ALA A 203 40.49 -12.87 6.78
N GLU A 204 39.33 -12.27 6.55
CA GLU A 204 38.49 -11.73 7.61
C GLU A 204 37.73 -12.84 8.37
N SER A 205 37.60 -12.68 9.69
CA SER A 205 36.78 -13.54 10.54
C SER A 205 35.37 -12.98 10.63
N ILE A 206 34.38 -13.79 10.24
CA ILE A 206 32.98 -13.41 10.16
C ILE A 206 32.11 -14.33 11.01
N LYS A 207 31.00 -13.79 11.53
CA LYS A 207 30.02 -14.54 12.32
C LYS A 207 28.86 -15.00 11.45
N PHE A 208 28.17 -16.04 11.91
CA PHE A 208 26.88 -16.45 11.34
C PHE A 208 25.92 -15.26 11.27
N ASP A 209 25.24 -15.11 10.14
CA ASP A 209 24.29 -14.04 9.83
C ASP A 209 24.89 -12.62 9.76
N GLN A 210 26.23 -12.50 9.77
CA GLN A 210 26.89 -11.22 9.53
C GLN A 210 26.70 -10.78 8.06
N PRO A 211 26.36 -9.51 7.78
CA PRO A 211 26.18 -9.03 6.42
C PRO A 211 27.50 -9.05 5.63
N LEU A 212 27.47 -9.65 4.44
CA LEU A 212 28.59 -9.72 3.49
C LEU A 212 28.56 -8.56 2.49
N THR A 213 27.37 -8.00 2.23
CA THR A 213 27.14 -6.91 1.28
C THR A 213 26.56 -5.66 1.95
N SER A 214 26.72 -4.51 1.31
CA SER A 214 25.94 -3.32 1.66
C SER A 214 24.48 -3.50 1.24
N ASN A 215 23.58 -2.64 1.73
CA ASN A 215 22.17 -2.68 1.33
C ASN A 215 21.97 -1.83 0.07
N PRO A 216 21.70 -2.43 -1.10
CA PRO A 216 21.47 -1.68 -2.33
C PRO A 216 20.08 -1.02 -2.37
N ASN A 217 19.17 -1.40 -1.46
CA ASN A 217 17.80 -0.96 -1.50
C ASN A 217 17.64 0.49 -1.06
N VAL A 218 17.18 1.31 -1.99
CA VAL A 218 16.86 2.73 -1.82
C VAL A 218 15.35 3.00 -1.93
N GLY A 219 14.57 1.95 -2.19
CA GLY A 219 13.11 1.95 -2.29
C GLY A 219 12.42 1.64 -0.96
N GLY A 220 11.12 1.37 -1.03
CA GLY A 220 10.33 0.94 0.12
C GLY A 220 8.83 1.06 -0.12
N PHE A 221 8.10 0.37 0.75
CA PHE A 221 6.64 0.36 0.79
C PHE A 221 6.15 1.24 1.94
N GLY A 222 5.12 2.04 1.67
CA GLY A 222 4.45 2.86 2.66
C GLY A 222 2.98 2.49 2.76
N GLN A 223 2.45 2.55 3.98
CA GLN A 223 1.03 2.36 4.24
C GLN A 223 0.52 3.56 5.04
N GLY A 224 -0.62 4.09 4.63
CA GLY A 224 -1.35 5.16 5.31
C GLY A 224 -2.84 4.85 5.24
N ASP A 225 -3.57 5.25 6.27
CA ASP A 225 -5.02 5.16 6.33
C ASP A 225 -5.56 6.59 6.44
N THR A 226 -6.67 6.87 5.75
CA THR A 226 -7.38 8.15 5.82
C THR A 226 -8.88 7.89 5.83
N GLU A 227 -9.65 8.85 6.31
CA GLU A 227 -11.09 8.76 6.44
C GLU A 227 -11.76 9.81 5.55
N ILE A 228 -12.91 9.46 5.00
CA ILE A 228 -13.74 10.36 4.20
C ILE A 228 -15.18 10.26 4.67
N VAL A 229 -15.85 11.40 4.84
CA VAL A 229 -17.25 11.45 5.25
C VAL A 229 -18.14 11.65 4.03
N LEU A 230 -18.98 10.67 3.74
CA LEU A 230 -20.04 10.82 2.74
C LEU A 230 -21.19 11.62 3.36
N GLN A 231 -21.33 12.89 2.95
CA GLN A 231 -22.17 13.86 3.64
C GLN A 231 -23.49 14.13 2.90
N ASP A 232 -24.59 13.79 3.57
CA ASP A 232 -25.95 14.13 3.13
C ASP A 232 -26.24 15.64 3.33
N PRO A 233 -26.55 16.40 2.27
CA PRO A 233 -26.89 17.81 2.36
C PRO A 233 -28.05 18.11 3.34
N LEU A 234 -29.03 17.20 3.47
CA LEU A 234 -30.19 17.41 4.35
C LEU A 234 -29.80 17.41 5.83
N ARG A 235 -28.81 16.59 6.22
CA ARG A 235 -28.27 16.57 7.59
C ARG A 235 -27.62 17.91 7.93
N VAL A 236 -26.86 18.48 6.99
CA VAL A 236 -26.18 19.77 7.16
C VAL A 236 -27.20 20.91 7.25
N GLN A 237 -28.23 20.91 6.40
CA GLN A 237 -29.32 21.89 6.47
C GLN A 237 -30.07 21.82 7.81
N GLY A 238 -30.43 20.62 8.25
CA GLY A 238 -31.06 20.42 9.56
C GLY A 238 -30.20 20.91 10.72
N LEU A 239 -28.88 20.67 10.67
CA LEU A 239 -27.94 21.18 11.66
C LEU A 239 -27.92 22.71 11.69
N PHE A 240 -27.89 23.40 10.55
CA PHE A 240 -27.95 24.87 10.51
C PHE A 240 -29.25 25.41 11.09
N SER A 241 -30.39 24.80 10.78
CA SER A 241 -31.68 25.18 11.38
C SER A 241 -31.69 25.00 12.89
N PHE A 242 -31.11 23.91 13.39
CA PHE A 242 -31.01 23.64 14.82
C PHE A 242 -30.06 24.61 15.55
N VAL A 243 -28.89 24.88 14.97
CA VAL A 243 -27.96 25.88 15.54
C VAL A 243 -28.60 27.27 15.53
N GLY A 244 -29.31 27.64 14.46
CA GLY A 244 -30.06 28.88 14.38
C GLY A 244 -31.12 29.00 15.49
N SER A 245 -31.84 27.91 15.79
CA SER A 245 -32.85 27.92 16.86
C SER A 245 -32.21 28.04 18.25
N ILE A 246 -31.06 27.41 18.48
CA ILE A 246 -30.29 27.57 19.72
C ILE A 246 -29.85 29.02 19.91
N ILE A 247 -29.27 29.65 18.87
CA ILE A 247 -28.81 31.04 18.95
C ILE A 247 -29.99 31.95 19.27
N LEU A 248 -31.13 31.75 18.62
CA LEU A 248 -32.34 32.52 18.87
C LEU A 248 -32.83 32.35 20.32
N ALA A 249 -32.86 31.10 20.82
CA ALA A 249 -33.24 30.82 22.20
C ALA A 249 -32.28 31.46 23.21
N GLN A 250 -30.97 31.41 22.98
CA GLN A 250 -29.96 32.06 23.81
C GLN A 250 -30.15 33.57 23.86
N ILE A 251 -30.41 34.21 22.71
CA ILE A 251 -30.70 35.65 22.63
C ILE A 251 -31.94 35.98 23.47
N PHE A 252 -33.04 35.23 23.31
CA PHE A 252 -34.26 35.49 24.07
C PHE A 252 -34.08 35.28 25.57
N LEU A 253 -33.34 34.25 25.99
CA LEU A 253 -33.02 34.03 27.41
C LEU A 253 -32.22 35.21 27.99
N VAL A 254 -31.22 35.71 27.27
CA VAL A 254 -30.43 36.88 27.71
C VAL A 254 -31.28 38.14 27.76
N LEU A 255 -32.09 38.40 26.73
CA LEU A 255 -33.00 39.55 26.70
C LEU A 255 -34.03 39.47 27.84
N LYS A 256 -34.57 38.27 28.10
CA LYS A 256 -35.53 38.08 29.19
C LYS A 256 -34.89 38.26 30.55
N LYS A 257 -33.66 37.76 30.75
CA LYS A 257 -32.87 38.02 31.96
C LYS A 257 -32.65 39.52 32.16
N LYS A 258 -32.22 40.25 31.13
CA LYS A 258 -32.00 41.71 31.18
C LYS A 258 -33.28 42.49 31.45
N GLN A 259 -34.42 42.04 30.92
CA GLN A 259 -35.72 42.61 31.24
C GLN A 259 -36.06 42.42 32.72
N PHE A 260 -35.84 41.22 33.27
CA PHE A 260 -36.14 40.91 34.67
C PHE A 260 -35.22 41.66 35.64
N GLU A 261 -33.92 41.77 35.34
CA GLU A 261 -32.95 42.57 36.11
C GLU A 261 -33.42 44.03 36.29
N LYS A 262 -34.07 44.63 35.27
CA LYS A 262 -34.63 45.98 35.40
C LYS A 262 -35.80 46.05 36.39
N VAL A 263 -36.65 45.02 36.45
CA VAL A 263 -37.77 44.97 37.40
C VAL A 263 -37.25 44.79 38.82
N GLN A 264 -36.28 43.90 39.03
CA GLN A 264 -35.65 43.70 40.35
C GLN A 264 -34.98 44.98 40.89
N LEU A 265 -34.35 45.77 40.00
CA LEU A 265 -33.77 47.06 40.37
C LEU A 265 -34.81 48.07 40.86
N ASP A 266 -36.01 48.05 40.28
CA ASP A 266 -37.10 48.97 40.64
C ASP A 266 -37.82 48.54 41.94
N GLU A 267 -38.00 47.23 42.14
CA GLU A 267 -38.66 46.68 43.33
C GLU A 267 -37.72 46.59 44.57
N MET A 268 -36.41 46.84 44.40
CA MET A 268 -35.36 46.74 45.45
C MET A 268 -35.36 45.44 46.27
N ASN A 269 -36.05 44.40 45.80
CA ASN A 269 -36.07 43.07 46.40
C ASN A 269 -35.42 42.10 45.42
N PHE A 270 -34.32 41.48 45.86
CA PHE A 270 -33.52 40.54 45.08
C PHE A 270 -34.05 39.12 45.15
#